data_AF-A0AA38GQP0-F1
#
_entry.id   AF-A0AA38GQP0-F1
#
_cell.length_a   1.000
_cell.length_b   1.000
_cell.length_c   1.000
_cell.angle_alpha   90.00
_cell.angle_beta   90.00
_cell.angle_gamma   90.00
#
_symmetry.space_group_name_H-M   'P 1'
#
loop_
_entity.id
_entity.type
_entity.pdbx_description
1 polymer ?
#
loop_
_entity_poly.entity_id
_entity_poly.type
_entity_poly.pdbx_seq_one_letter_code
_entity_poly.pdbx_strand_id
1 'polypeptide(L)'
;TFHCRHGKAYLFNTVVNVSAGMLEDRVMTTGMHTVADIYCNYCHQIVGWKYEVAHEKSQKYKEGKFILERDRLVDCDGTDVVMGVQGAGSDIDEP
;
A
#
# COMPACT_ATOMS: atom_id res chain seq x y z
N THR A 1 -0.86 2.50 13.00
CA THR A 1 -1.51 1.70 11.95
C THR A 1 -1.21 2.32 10.60
N PHE A 2 -1.02 1.52 9.54
CA PHE A 2 -0.77 2.03 8.20
C PHE A 2 -2.08 2.10 7.43
N HIS A 3 -2.26 3.18 6.67
CA HIS A 3 -3.46 3.43 5.88
C HIS A 3 -3.02 3.83 4.47
N CYS A 4 -3.76 3.36 3.47
CA CYS A 4 -3.61 3.70 2.07
C CYS A 4 -4.94 4.21 1.52
N ARG A 5 -5.01 4.50 0.21
CA ARG A 5 -6.19 5.14 -0.41
C ARG A 5 -7.47 4.33 -0.24
N HIS A 6 -7.35 3.00 -0.19
CA HIS A 6 -8.50 2.09 -0.06
C HIS A 6 -8.76 1.60 1.38
N GLY A 7 -7.92 1.96 2.36
CA GLY A 7 -8.15 1.62 3.75
C GLY A 7 -6.92 1.10 4.48
N LYS A 8 -7.07 0.00 5.23
CA LYS A 8 -6.00 -0.57 6.06
C LYS A 8 -4.90 -1.17 5.20
N ALA A 9 -3.66 -0.91 5.59
CA ALA A 9 -2.49 -1.47 4.95
C ALA A 9 -1.56 -2.12 5.99
N TYR A 10 -0.70 -3.01 5.51
CA TYR A 10 0.27 -3.74 6.32
C TYR A 10 1.68 -3.38 5.92
N LEU A 11 2.58 -3.32 6.91
CA LEU A 11 4.00 -3.12 6.71
C LEU A 11 4.72 -4.46 6.75
N PHE A 12 5.36 -4.82 5.65
CA PHE A 12 6.13 -6.06 5.50
C PHE A 12 7.62 -5.78 5.39
N ASN A 13 8.44 -6.67 5.96
CA ASN A 13 9.90 -6.61 5.81
C ASN A 13 10.35 -7.08 4.43
N THR A 14 9.61 -8.01 3.82
CA THR A 14 9.97 -8.61 2.53
C THR A 14 8.71 -8.96 1.77
N VAL A 15 8.71 -8.68 0.47
CA VAL A 15 7.68 -9.07 -0.49
C VAL A 15 8.38 -9.68 -1.69
N VAL A 16 7.87 -10.79 -2.19
CA VAL A 16 8.44 -11.53 -3.34
C VAL A 16 7.52 -11.40 -4.55
N ASN A 17 8.02 -11.79 -5.72
CA ASN A 17 7.29 -11.75 -6.98
C ASN A 17 6.77 -10.35 -7.37
N VAL A 18 7.52 -9.32 -6.95
CA VAL A 18 7.24 -7.93 -7.27
C VAL A 18 8.44 -7.24 -7.90
N SER A 19 8.17 -6.24 -8.73
CA SER A 19 9.15 -5.32 -9.28
C SER A 19 8.89 -3.92 -8.75
N ALA A 20 9.95 -3.18 -8.43
CA ALA A 20 9.85 -1.77 -8.03
C ALA A 20 9.85 -0.85 -9.25
N GLY A 21 9.00 0.18 -9.20
CA GLY A 21 8.90 1.22 -10.21
C GLY A 21 9.91 2.34 -9.99
N MET A 22 9.56 3.51 -10.53
CA MET A 22 10.36 4.73 -10.36
C MET A 22 10.25 5.26 -8.93
N LEU A 23 11.31 5.95 -8.52
CA LEU A 23 11.35 6.65 -7.24
C LEU A 23 10.52 7.92 -7.32
N GLU A 24 9.68 8.11 -6.31
CA GLU A 24 8.82 9.29 -6.18
C GLU A 24 8.88 9.82 -4.75
N ASP A 25 9.01 11.14 -4.60
CA ASP A 25 8.87 11.79 -3.30
C ASP A 25 7.39 12.04 -2.99
N ARG A 26 6.95 11.53 -1.84
CA ARG A 26 5.55 11.58 -1.39
C ARG A 26 5.49 12.14 0.03
N VAL A 27 4.70 13.20 0.21
CA VAL A 27 4.37 13.74 1.54
C VAL A 27 3.31 12.85 2.18
N MET A 28 3.59 12.37 3.38
CA MET A 28 2.70 11.54 4.18
C MET A 28 2.47 12.18 5.55
N THR A 29 1.57 11.62 6.36
CA THR A 29 1.30 12.10 7.72
C THR A 29 2.56 12.15 8.60
N THR A 30 3.53 11.26 8.36
CA THR A 30 4.79 11.20 9.12
C THR A 30 5.95 11.91 8.41
N GLY A 31 5.68 12.83 7.50
CA GLY A 31 6.69 13.60 6.78
C GLY A 31 6.96 13.14 5.34
N MET A 32 8.03 13.68 4.76
CA MET A 32 8.47 13.38 3.40
C MET A 32 9.17 12.01 3.32
N HIS A 33 8.83 11.24 2.29
CA HIS A 33 9.45 9.95 2.00
C HIS A 33 9.68 9.79 0.50
N THR A 34 10.82 9.22 0.12
CA THR A 34 11.02 8.67 -1.23
C THR A 34 10.52 7.24 -1.24
N VAL A 35 9.58 6.95 -2.13
CA VAL A 35 8.93 5.64 -2.26
C VAL A 35 9.01 5.12 -3.69
N ALA A 36 8.82 3.81 -3.86
CA ALA A 36 8.69 3.19 -5.17
C ALA A 36 7.42 2.33 -5.19
N ASP A 37 6.53 2.56 -6.14
CA ASP A 37 5.38 1.68 -6.33
C ASP A 37 5.87 0.27 -6.72
N ILE A 38 5.21 -0.77 -6.21
CA ILE A 38 5.55 -2.17 -6.51
C ILE A 38 4.44 -2.85 -7.31
N TYR A 39 4.87 -3.61 -8.30
CA TYR A 39 4.01 -4.26 -9.28
C TYR A 39 4.16 -5.77 -9.17
N CYS A 40 3.06 -6.51 -9.25
CA CYS A 40 3.11 -7.97 -9.35
C CYS A 40 3.76 -8.38 -10.67
N ASN A 41 4.74 -9.28 -10.63
CA ASN A 41 5.46 -9.73 -11.84
C ASN A 41 4.58 -10.56 -12.80
N TYR A 42 3.42 -11.05 -12.35
CA TYR A 42 2.50 -11.84 -13.16
C TYR A 42 1.45 -10.99 -13.86
N CYS A 43 0.72 -10.15 -13.11
CA CYS A 43 -0.39 -9.36 -13.66
C CYS A 43 -0.03 -7.89 -13.93
N HIS A 44 1.17 -7.45 -13.57
CA HIS A 44 1.67 -6.08 -13.72
C HIS A 44 0.83 -4.99 -13.05
N GLN A 45 -0.10 -5.36 -12.17
CA GLN A 45 -0.87 -4.42 -11.39
C GLN A 45 -0.08 -3.95 -10.17
N ILE A 46 -0.31 -2.70 -9.76
CA ILE A 46 0.21 -2.16 -8.52
C ILE A 46 -0.39 -2.96 -7.36
N VAL A 47 0.46 -3.47 -6.48
CA VAL A 47 0.01 -4.18 -5.26
C VAL A 47 0.33 -3.40 -3.99
N GLY A 48 1.14 -2.36 -4.10
CA GLY A 48 1.55 -1.51 -2.99
C GLY A 48 2.75 -0.65 -3.35
N TRP A 49 3.57 -0.32 -2.36
CA TRP A 49 4.77 0.49 -2.53
C TRP A 49 5.83 0.19 -1.46
N LYS A 50 7.08 0.53 -1.73
CA LYS A 50 8.22 0.35 -0.84
C LYS A 50 8.76 1.71 -0.38
N TYR A 51 9.15 1.81 0.89
CA TYR A 51 9.92 2.94 1.39
C TYR A 51 11.38 2.79 0.98
N GLU A 52 11.91 3.76 0.23
CA GLU A 52 13.33 3.79 -0.11
C GLU A 52 14.09 4.72 0.84
N VAL A 53 13.55 5.91 1.09
CA VAL A 53 14.15 6.89 2.00
C VAL A 53 13.08 7.54 2.88
N ALA A 54 13.36 7.64 4.17
CA ALA A 54 12.61 8.47 5.11
C ALA A 54 13.47 9.65 5.54
N HIS A 55 13.00 10.88 5.36
CA HIS A 55 13.80 12.07 5.69
C HIS A 55 13.87 12.33 7.20
N GLU A 56 12.87 11.88 7.95
CA GLU A 56 12.83 11.99 9.41
C GLU A 56 13.54 10.81 10.08
N LYS A 57 14.42 11.11 11.05
CA LYS A 57 15.14 10.09 11.83
C LYS A 57 14.19 9.11 12.54
N SER A 58 13.05 9.60 13.02
CA SER A 58 12.01 8.80 13.69
C SER A 58 11.36 7.77 12.77
N GLN A 59 11.44 7.96 11.45
CA GLN A 59 10.79 7.12 10.43
C GLN A 59 11.76 6.17 9.72
N LYS A 60 13.06 6.22 10.02
CA LYS A 60 14.09 5.38 9.39
C LYS A 60 13.83 3.89 9.49
N TYR A 61 13.10 3.44 10.52
CA TYR A 61 12.69 2.04 10.65
C TYR A 61 11.80 1.53 9.50
N LYS A 62 11.26 2.42 8.66
CA LYS A 62 10.44 2.07 7.50
C LYS A 62 11.25 1.83 6.24
N GLU A 63 12.48 2.33 6.15
CA GLU A 63 13.33 2.17 4.96
C GLU A 63 13.53 0.69 4.63
N GLY A 64 13.40 0.36 3.34
CA GLY A 64 13.45 -1.02 2.84
C GLY A 64 12.16 -1.83 3.02
N LYS A 65 11.17 -1.32 3.76
CA LYS A 65 9.91 -2.03 4.03
C LYS A 65 8.83 -1.71 3.02
N PHE A 66 7.86 -2.61 2.93
CA PHE A 66 6.81 -2.60 1.94
C PHE A 66 5.46 -2.35 2.59
N ILE A 67 4.61 -1.60 1.90
CA ILE A 67 3.22 -1.40 2.23
C ILE A 67 2.37 -2.13 1.20
N LEU A 68 1.51 -3.03 1.65
CA LEU A 68 0.50 -3.69 0.82
C LEU A 68 -0.89 -3.36 1.36
N GLU A 69 -1.82 -3.06 0.45
CA GLU A 69 -3.22 -2.79 0.80
C GLU A 69 -3.95 -4.11 1.08
N ARG A 70 -4.72 -4.17 2.18
CA ARG A 70 -5.48 -5.38 2.54
C ARG A 70 -6.43 -5.81 1.42
N ASP A 71 -7.11 -4.86 0.76
CA ASP A 71 -8.14 -5.16 -0.24
C ASP A 71 -7.58 -5.81 -1.51
N ARG A 72 -6.25 -5.79 -1.69
CA ARG A 72 -5.55 -6.44 -2.81
C ARG A 72 -4.88 -7.75 -2.41
N LEU A 73 -5.04 -8.18 -1.16
CA LEU A 73 -4.47 -9.43 -0.64
C LEU A 73 -5.59 -10.45 -0.45
N VAL A 74 -5.31 -11.69 -0.86
CA VAL A 74 -6.12 -12.86 -0.52
C VAL A 74 -5.35 -13.63 0.53
N ASP A 75 -5.94 -13.76 1.72
CA ASP A 75 -5.37 -14.59 2.78
C ASP A 75 -5.51 -16.06 2.39
N CYS A 76 -4.42 -16.83 2.47
CA CYS A 76 -4.39 -18.25 2.09
C CYS A 76 -5.07 -19.18 3.11
N ASP A 77 -5.22 -18.69 4.35
CA ASP A 77 -6.08 -19.32 5.34
C ASP A 77 -7.50 -18.81 5.07
N GLY A 78 -8.37 -19.68 4.58
CA GLY A 78 -9.75 -19.41 4.16
C GLY A 78 -10.69 -18.90 5.26
N THR A 79 -10.26 -17.98 6.12
CA THR A 79 -11.14 -17.10 6.86
C THR A 79 -11.59 -16.00 5.91
N ASP A 80 -12.80 -16.14 5.39
CA ASP A 80 -13.48 -15.17 4.55
C ASP A 80 -13.30 -13.74 5.08
N VAL A 81 -12.44 -12.95 4.43
CA VAL A 81 -12.74 -11.53 4.31
C VAL A 81 -13.69 -11.41 3.16
N VAL A 82 -14.96 -11.34 3.51
CA VAL A 82 -16.08 -10.97 2.64
C VAL A 82 -15.61 -9.98 1.57
N MET A 83 -15.43 -10.51 0.36
CA MET A 83 -15.31 -9.74 -0.87
C MET A 83 -16.65 -9.04 -1.08
N GLY A 84 -16.79 -7.87 -0.47
CA GLY A 84 -17.83 -6.90 -0.82
C GLY A 84 -17.46 -6.23 -2.13
N VAL A 85 -17.48 -6.98 -3.24
CA VAL A 85 -17.69 -6.38 -4.55
C VAL A 85 -19.13 -5.89 -4.58
N GLN A 86 -19.33 -4.63 -4.21
CA GLN A 86 -20.50 -3.86 -4.62
C GLN A 86 -19.98 -2.53 -5.16
N GLY A 87 -19.86 -2.46 -6.48
CA GLY A 87 -20.06 -1.19 -7.14
C GLY A 87 -21.53 -0.80 -7.00
N ALA A 88 -21.79 0.41 -6.51
CA ALA A 88 -22.91 1.30 -6.85
C ALA A 88 -22.99 2.44 -5.81
N GLY A 89 -23.11 3.68 -6.29
CA GLY A 89 -23.62 4.81 -5.50
C GLY A 89 -22.60 5.88 -5.14
N SER A 90 -22.45 6.87 -6.02
CA SER A 90 -22.01 8.22 -5.63
C SER A 90 -23.22 8.94 -5.03
N ASP A 91 -23.29 9.08 -3.72
CA ASP A 91 -24.29 9.93 -3.07
C ASP A 91 -23.72 11.33 -2.86
N ILE A 92 -24.18 12.24 -3.71
CA ILE A 92 -24.18 13.69 -3.48
C ILE A 92 -25.26 13.95 -2.43
N ASP A 93 -24.91 14.64 -1.35
CA ASP A 93 -25.92 15.32 -0.52
C ASP A 93 -25.37 16.70 -0.11
N GLU A 94 -26.08 17.74 -0.55
CA GLU A 94 -25.88 19.16 -0.28
C GLU A 94 -27.00 19.60 0.66
N PRO A 95 -26.69 20.45 1.65
CA PRO A 95 -27.49 21.68 1.78
C PRO A 95 -26.66 22.96 1.78
#